data_AF-A0A4V1Q247-F1
#
_entry.id   AF-A0A4V1Q247-F1
#
_cell.length_a   1.000
_cell.length_b   1.000
_cell.length_c   1.000
_cell.angle_alpha   90.00
_cell.angle_beta   90.00
_cell.angle_gamma   90.00
#
_symmetry.space_group_name_H-M   'P 1'
#
loop_
_entity.id
_entity.type
_entity.pdbx_description
1 polymer ?
#
loop_
_entity_poly.entity_id
_entity_poly.type
_entity_poly.pdbx_seq_one_letter_code
_entity_poly.pdbx_strand_id
1 'polypeptide(L)'
;MPDTPPGLPSSGASRLLVMYNRLKDEIEQLAKNEIESQELIQSLKKDISKSNRAYSSLEDELSSFKEEKADLEKQRDELQNQLKPNRLVVLIDGDGAIFDPELIAEGKEGGQKAASELSDGIMQHLPSRNSHHLWVYVFLNKKGLSDTLGRVSKFTARQRLDDFIIGFNHASERFVMADVGYAKEGADAKIRGTLLCLVRQK
;
A
#
# COMPACT_ATOMS: atom_id res chain seq x y z
N MET A 1 -90.66 -56.40 31.31
CA MET A 1 -90.61 -54.97 31.65
C MET A 1 -90.98 -54.81 33.13
N PRO A 2 -90.15 -54.19 33.98
CA PRO A 2 -88.77 -53.77 33.77
C PRO A 2 -87.78 -54.53 34.67
N ASP A 3 -86.73 -55.06 34.04
CA ASP A 3 -85.46 -55.33 34.71
C ASP A 3 -84.93 -54.00 35.25
N THR A 4 -84.62 -54.02 36.54
CA THR A 4 -84.10 -52.87 37.29
C THR A 4 -82.60 -52.74 36.98
N PRO A 5 -82.08 -51.53 36.71
CA PRO A 5 -80.74 -51.32 36.18
C PRO A 5 -79.63 -51.70 37.18
N PRO A 6 -78.41 -51.98 36.69
CA PRO A 6 -77.31 -52.42 37.53
C PRO A 6 -76.68 -51.26 38.31
N GLY A 7 -76.25 -51.56 39.53
CA GLY A 7 -75.01 -51.00 40.09
C GLY A 7 -75.12 -49.74 40.95
N LEU A 8 -75.21 -50.00 42.27
CA LEU A 8 -74.63 -49.29 43.43
C LEU A 8 -74.59 -47.74 43.50
N PRO A 9 -75.03 -47.15 44.63
CA PRO A 9 -74.74 -45.75 44.97
C PRO A 9 -73.26 -45.60 45.35
N SER A 10 -72.49 -44.81 44.59
CA SER A 10 -71.12 -44.44 44.99
C SER A 10 -71.18 -43.54 46.22
N SER A 11 -70.77 -44.06 47.37
CA SER A 11 -70.63 -43.30 48.63
C SER A 11 -69.80 -42.03 48.41
N GLY A 12 -70.26 -40.88 48.91
CA GLY A 12 -69.54 -39.61 48.83
C GLY A 12 -68.11 -39.70 49.38
N ALA A 13 -67.86 -40.61 50.32
CA ALA A 13 -66.54 -40.91 50.85
C ALA A 13 -65.60 -41.55 49.82
N SER A 14 -66.09 -42.45 48.96
CA SER A 14 -65.30 -43.07 47.89
C SER A 14 -64.88 -42.04 46.83
N ARG A 15 -65.77 -41.10 46.52
CA ARG A 15 -65.48 -40.00 45.57
C ARG A 15 -64.42 -39.04 46.13
N LEU A 16 -64.53 -38.70 47.41
CA LEU A 16 -63.55 -37.85 48.12
C LEU A 16 -62.17 -38.50 48.20
N LEU A 17 -62.11 -39.81 48.45
CA LEU A 17 -60.86 -40.57 48.50
C LEU A 17 -60.14 -40.61 47.15
N VAL A 18 -60.89 -40.76 46.05
CA VAL A 18 -60.34 -40.70 44.69
C VAL A 18 -59.79 -39.30 44.38
N MET A 19 -60.50 -38.24 44.77
CA MET A 19 -60.02 -36.86 44.59
C MET A 19 -58.78 -36.57 45.45
N TYR A 20 -58.74 -37.07 46.68
CA TYR A 20 -57.57 -36.95 47.56
C TYR A 20 -56.34 -37.64 46.97
N ASN A 21 -56.47 -38.89 46.51
CA ASN A 21 -55.34 -39.61 45.90
C ASN A 21 -54.86 -38.93 44.63
N ARG A 22 -55.78 -38.45 43.78
CA ARG A 22 -55.43 -37.68 42.58
C ARG A 22 -54.67 -36.40 42.92
N LEU A 23 -55.14 -35.63 43.91
CA LEU A 23 -54.47 -34.40 44.35
C LEU A 23 -53.09 -34.71 44.93
N LYS A 24 -52.96 -35.80 45.68
CA LYS A 24 -51.68 -36.27 46.21
C LYS A 24 -50.70 -36.60 45.09
N ASP A 25 -51.14 -37.36 44.08
CA ASP A 25 -50.31 -37.72 42.93
C ASP A 25 -49.91 -36.48 42.13
N GLU A 26 -50.82 -35.52 41.93
CA GLU A 26 -50.52 -34.24 41.26
C GLU A 26 -49.47 -33.41 42.05
N ILE A 27 -49.56 -33.35 43.38
CA ILE A 27 -48.55 -32.68 44.23
C ILE A 27 -47.20 -33.39 44.15
N GLU A 28 -47.16 -34.71 44.18
CA GLU A 28 -45.92 -35.47 44.05
C GLU A 28 -45.25 -35.27 42.68
N GLN A 29 -46.03 -35.19 41.59
CA GLN A 29 -45.54 -34.87 40.26
C GLN A 29 -45.01 -33.43 40.17
N LEU A 30 -45.72 -32.46 40.75
CA LEU A 30 -45.25 -31.07 40.81
C LEU A 30 -43.92 -30.95 41.56
N ALA A 31 -43.79 -31.64 42.70
CA ALA A 31 -42.54 -31.65 43.46
C ALA A 31 -41.36 -32.24 42.66
N LYS A 32 -41.60 -33.31 41.89
CA LYS A 32 -40.58 -33.89 41.00
C LYS A 32 -40.18 -32.93 39.88
N ASN A 33 -41.16 -32.34 39.20
CA ASN A 33 -40.91 -31.37 38.13
C ASN A 33 -40.15 -30.14 38.63
N GLU A 34 -40.44 -29.69 39.85
CA GLU A 34 -39.72 -28.57 40.48
C GLU A 34 -38.24 -28.91 40.69
N ILE A 35 -37.93 -30.11 41.18
CA ILE A 35 -36.54 -30.58 41.36
C ILE A 35 -35.81 -30.66 40.01
N GLU A 36 -36.42 -31.31 39.00
CA GLU A 36 -35.84 -31.43 37.66
C GLU A 36 -35.60 -30.06 37.00
N SER A 37 -36.55 -29.13 37.16
CA SER A 37 -36.42 -27.75 36.68
C SER A 37 -35.26 -27.02 37.37
N GLN A 38 -35.12 -27.17 38.68
CA GLN A 38 -34.02 -26.57 39.43
C GLN A 38 -32.65 -27.12 38.99
N GLU A 39 -32.54 -28.43 38.76
CA GLU A 39 -31.32 -29.05 38.23
C GLU A 39 -30.97 -28.54 36.83
N LEU A 40 -31.95 -28.45 35.93
CA LEU A 40 -31.75 -27.91 34.59
C LEU A 40 -31.31 -26.44 34.63
N ILE A 41 -31.93 -25.62 35.48
CA ILE A 41 -31.55 -24.21 35.67
C ILE A 41 -30.10 -24.10 36.16
N GLN A 42 -29.67 -24.96 37.10
CA GLN A 42 -28.29 -24.97 37.56
C GLN A 42 -27.31 -25.37 36.45
N SER A 43 -27.66 -26.39 35.66
CA SER A 43 -26.85 -26.80 34.51
C SER A 43 -26.70 -25.67 33.49
N LEU A 44 -27.81 -25.04 33.10
CA LEU A 44 -27.82 -23.93 32.14
C LEU A 44 -27.02 -22.73 32.64
N LYS A 45 -27.13 -22.38 33.93
CA LYS A 45 -26.31 -21.32 34.54
C LYS A 45 -24.82 -21.63 34.44
N LYS A 46 -24.43 -22.89 34.68
CA LYS A 46 -23.04 -23.33 34.56
C LYS A 46 -22.55 -23.19 33.12
N ASP A 47 -23.36 -23.56 32.14
CA ASP A 47 -22.97 -23.47 30.73
C ASP A 47 -22.91 -22.03 30.22
N ILE A 48 -23.84 -21.16 30.63
CA ILE A 48 -23.75 -19.71 30.39
C ILE A 48 -22.45 -19.15 30.98
N SER A 49 -22.08 -19.55 32.21
CA SER A 49 -20.84 -19.08 32.83
C SER A 49 -19.58 -19.51 32.07
N LYS A 50 -19.56 -20.73 31.51
CA LYS A 50 -18.45 -21.21 30.68
C LYS A 50 -18.40 -20.46 29.35
N SER A 51 -19.55 -20.30 28.70
CA SER A 51 -19.66 -19.60 27.42
C SER A 51 -19.21 -18.15 27.56
N ASN A 52 -19.68 -17.43 28.59
CA ASN A 52 -19.25 -16.05 28.85
C ASN A 52 -17.74 -15.93 29.07
N ARG A 53 -17.12 -16.86 29.79
CA ARG A 53 -15.65 -16.87 29.94
C ARG A 53 -14.94 -17.09 28.60
N ALA A 54 -15.44 -18.00 27.77
CA ALA A 54 -14.89 -18.24 26.44
C ALA A 54 -15.03 -17.00 25.53
N TYR A 55 -16.19 -16.33 25.56
CA TYR A 55 -16.40 -15.08 24.82
C TYR A 55 -15.45 -13.97 25.28
N SER A 56 -15.29 -13.77 26.59
CA SER A 56 -14.34 -12.78 27.12
C SER A 56 -12.90 -13.07 26.68
N SER A 57 -12.47 -14.34 26.73
CA SER A 57 -11.13 -14.73 26.27
C SER A 57 -10.93 -14.47 24.77
N LEU A 58 -11.96 -14.74 23.96
CA LEU A 58 -11.91 -14.47 22.52
C LEU A 58 -11.90 -12.96 22.21
N GLU A 59 -12.60 -12.15 23.00
CA GLU A 59 -12.56 -10.69 22.88
C GLU A 59 -11.16 -10.14 23.18
N ASP A 60 -10.51 -10.65 24.23
CA ASP A 60 -9.14 -10.29 24.59
C ASP A 60 -8.14 -10.68 23.48
N GLU A 61 -8.23 -11.91 22.97
CA GLU A 61 -7.42 -12.37 21.84
C GLU A 61 -7.66 -11.51 20.60
N LEU A 62 -8.91 -11.21 20.26
CA LEU A 62 -9.26 -10.38 19.12
C LEU A 62 -8.74 -8.94 19.27
N SER A 63 -8.69 -8.41 20.50
CA SER A 63 -8.07 -7.12 20.78
C SER A 63 -6.56 -7.17 20.52
N SER A 64 -5.86 -8.18 21.05
CA SER A 64 -4.41 -8.33 20.83
C SER A 64 -4.05 -8.52 19.35
N PHE A 65 -4.83 -9.31 18.61
CA PHE A 65 -4.63 -9.50 17.17
C PHE A 65 -4.88 -8.22 16.37
N LYS A 66 -5.82 -7.38 16.79
CA LYS A 66 -6.06 -6.08 16.14
C LYS A 66 -4.90 -5.13 16.35
N GLU A 67 -4.32 -5.10 17.55
CA GLU A 67 -3.14 -4.28 17.86
C GLU A 67 -1.93 -4.75 17.05
N GLU A 68 -1.64 -6.06 17.07
CA GLU A 68 -0.54 -6.63 16.29
C GLU A 68 -0.71 -6.37 14.78
N LYS A 69 -1.93 -6.54 14.26
CA LYS A 69 -2.24 -6.22 12.86
C LYS A 69 -1.98 -4.75 12.54
N ALA A 70 -2.39 -3.83 13.42
CA ALA A 70 -2.17 -2.40 13.22
C ALA A 70 -0.67 -2.05 13.20
N ASP A 71 0.12 -2.68 14.08
CA ASP A 71 1.57 -2.51 14.11
C ASP A 71 2.26 -3.06 12.85
N LEU A 72 1.83 -4.24 12.38
CA LEU A 72 2.34 -4.83 11.14
C LEU A 72 1.95 -3.99 9.91
N GLU A 73 0.74 -3.45 9.86
CA GLU A 73 0.30 -2.55 8.79
C GLU A 73 1.14 -1.27 8.77
N LYS A 74 1.44 -0.70 9.94
CA LYS A 74 2.33 0.46 10.06
C LYS A 74 3.74 0.16 9.57
N GLN A 75 4.32 -0.96 10.00
CA GLN A 75 5.65 -1.38 9.55
C GLN A 75 5.69 -1.63 8.04
N ARG A 76 4.65 -2.26 7.49
CA ARG A 76 4.51 -2.46 6.04
C ARG A 76 4.50 -1.12 5.31
N ASP A 77 3.74 -0.15 5.79
CA ASP A 77 3.62 1.17 5.15
C ASP A 77 4.93 1.95 5.23
N GLU A 78 5.65 1.86 6.35
CA GLU A 78 6.99 2.43 6.51
C GLU A 78 7.99 1.82 5.52
N LEU A 79 8.03 0.48 5.41
CA LEU A 79 8.88 -0.22 4.45
C LEU A 79 8.51 0.10 3.01
N GLN A 80 7.21 0.13 2.67
CA GLN A 80 6.76 0.51 1.33
C GLN A 80 7.15 1.94 0.98
N ASN A 81 7.10 2.87 1.94
CA ASN A 81 7.55 4.24 1.73
C ASN A 81 9.07 4.35 1.55
N GLN A 82 9.86 3.49 2.21
CA GLN A 82 11.31 3.40 1.99
C GLN A 82 11.66 2.80 0.62
N LEU A 83 10.86 1.84 0.15
CA LEU A 83 11.04 1.18 -1.15
C LEU A 83 10.57 2.04 -2.33
N LYS A 84 9.85 3.15 -2.10
CA LYS A 84 9.45 4.05 -3.19
C LYS A 84 10.70 4.62 -3.85
N PRO A 85 10.87 4.43 -5.17
CA PRO A 85 12.06 4.90 -5.85
C PRO A 85 12.13 6.42 -5.79
N ASN A 86 13.27 6.93 -5.35
CA ASN A 86 13.51 8.36 -5.30
C ASN A 86 13.59 8.89 -6.74
N ARG A 87 12.72 9.83 -7.09
CA ARG A 87 12.82 10.56 -8.35
C ARG A 87 13.92 11.61 -8.24
N LEU A 88 15.01 11.41 -8.96
CA LEU A 88 16.10 12.36 -9.12
C LEU A 88 15.98 13.02 -10.49
N VAL A 89 15.93 14.35 -10.51
CA VAL A 89 15.92 15.12 -11.75
C VAL A 89 17.14 16.04 -11.76
N VAL A 90 17.95 15.93 -12.80
CA VAL A 90 19.16 16.72 -13.02
C VAL A 90 18.91 17.62 -14.22
N LEU A 91 19.11 18.92 -14.03
CA LEU A 91 18.98 19.93 -15.07
C LEU A 91 20.35 20.55 -15.30
N ILE A 92 20.81 20.50 -16.55
CA ILE A 92 22.16 20.94 -16.94
C ILE A 92 22.01 22.07 -17.96
N ASP A 93 22.76 23.15 -17.71
CA ASP A 93 23.01 24.17 -18.72
C ASP A 93 24.15 23.70 -19.63
N GLY A 94 23.80 23.26 -20.84
CA GLY A 94 24.74 22.76 -21.83
C GLY A 94 25.47 23.86 -22.62
N ASP A 95 25.13 25.14 -22.40
CA ASP A 95 25.90 26.26 -22.95
C ASP A 95 27.12 26.58 -22.08
N GLY A 96 26.97 26.50 -20.75
CA GLY A 96 28.03 26.74 -19.77
C GLY A 96 28.89 25.52 -19.41
N ALA A 97 28.32 24.30 -19.52
CA ALA A 97 29.02 23.04 -19.24
C ALA A 97 29.13 22.19 -20.52
N ILE A 98 30.10 22.54 -21.37
CA ILE A 98 30.34 21.84 -22.63
C ILE A 98 30.89 20.44 -22.34
N PHE A 99 30.18 19.40 -22.79
CA PHE A 99 30.68 18.02 -22.77
C PHE A 99 32.04 17.91 -23.44
N ASP A 100 32.85 16.94 -23.01
CA ASP A 100 34.18 16.72 -23.57
C ASP A 100 34.10 16.68 -25.11
N PRO A 101 34.76 17.62 -25.82
CA PRO A 101 34.69 17.65 -27.27
C PRO A 101 35.26 16.41 -27.96
N GLU A 102 36.05 15.59 -27.28
CA GLU A 102 36.46 14.27 -27.76
C GLU A 102 35.25 13.32 -27.83
N LEU A 103 34.40 13.28 -26.80
CA LEU A 103 33.13 12.54 -26.82
C LEU A 103 32.18 13.09 -27.88
N ILE A 104 32.14 14.42 -28.07
CA ILE A 104 31.32 15.01 -29.14
C ILE A 104 31.83 14.57 -30.53
N ALA A 105 33.15 14.48 -30.71
CA ALA A 105 33.75 14.05 -31.98
C ALA A 105 33.49 12.57 -32.33
N GLU A 106 33.19 11.73 -31.33
CA GLU A 106 32.73 10.34 -31.53
C GLU A 106 31.26 10.25 -32.01
N GLY A 107 30.52 11.35 -32.03
CA GLY A 107 29.14 11.38 -32.50
C GLY A 107 28.23 10.51 -31.63
N LYS A 108 27.47 9.61 -32.26
CA LYS A 108 26.43 8.82 -31.57
C LYS A 108 26.99 7.95 -30.43
N GLU A 109 28.14 7.31 -30.64
CA GLU A 109 28.77 6.47 -29.61
C GLU A 109 29.23 7.31 -28.43
N GLY A 110 29.87 8.44 -28.69
CA GLY A 110 30.28 9.37 -27.64
C GLY A 110 29.11 9.97 -26.86
N GLY A 111 27.97 10.22 -27.51
CA GLY A 111 26.74 10.64 -26.84
C GLY A 111 26.21 9.59 -25.86
N GLN A 112 26.22 8.32 -26.27
CA GLN A 112 25.83 7.20 -25.40
C GLN A 112 26.78 7.04 -24.22
N LYS A 113 28.10 7.14 -24.49
CA LYS A 113 29.14 7.05 -23.48
C LYS A 113 29.04 8.19 -22.46
N ALA A 114 28.86 9.44 -22.92
CA ALA A 114 28.66 10.60 -22.06
C ALA A 114 27.43 10.45 -21.15
N ALA A 115 26.33 9.90 -21.67
CA ALA A 115 25.14 9.62 -20.86
C ALA A 115 25.40 8.55 -19.79
N SER A 116 26.13 7.48 -20.14
CA SER A 116 26.52 6.44 -19.17
C SER A 116 27.43 7.00 -18.08
N GLU A 117 28.50 7.70 -18.46
CA GLU A 117 29.47 8.28 -17.50
C GLU A 117 28.79 9.29 -16.57
N LEU A 118 27.88 10.10 -17.09
CA LEU A 118 27.08 11.04 -16.29
C LEU A 118 26.17 10.29 -15.30
N SER A 119 25.46 9.26 -15.77
CA SER A 119 24.59 8.44 -14.92
C SER A 119 25.40 7.77 -13.80
N ASP A 120 26.50 7.11 -14.14
CA ASP A 120 27.34 6.38 -13.19
C ASP A 120 27.96 7.34 -12.17
N GLY A 121 28.48 8.48 -12.63
CA GLY A 121 29.01 9.53 -11.77
C GLY A 121 27.97 10.06 -10.79
N ILE A 122 26.74 10.34 -11.24
CA ILE A 122 25.65 10.78 -10.35
C ILE A 122 25.30 9.68 -9.34
N MET A 123 25.11 8.45 -9.80
CA MET A 123 24.67 7.35 -8.95
C MET A 123 25.70 6.98 -7.87
N GLN A 124 27.00 7.11 -8.16
CA GLN A 124 28.07 6.89 -7.17
C GLN A 124 28.03 7.85 -5.99
N HIS A 125 27.46 9.06 -6.18
CA HIS A 125 27.35 10.07 -5.13
C HIS A 125 26.04 9.97 -4.32
N LEU A 126 25.12 9.06 -4.69
CA LEU A 126 23.86 8.87 -4.00
C LEU A 126 23.96 7.79 -2.93
N PRO A 127 23.25 7.95 -1.80
CA PRO A 127 23.20 6.91 -0.78
C PRO A 127 22.55 5.64 -1.35
N SER A 128 23.25 4.51 -1.23
CA SER A 128 22.88 3.19 -1.79
C SER A 128 21.60 2.56 -1.20
N ARG A 129 20.90 3.26 -0.30
CA ARG A 129 19.76 2.70 0.44
C ARG A 129 18.46 2.61 -0.38
N ASN A 130 18.31 3.43 -1.43
CA ASN A 130 17.08 3.47 -2.21
C ASN A 130 17.37 3.27 -3.71
N SER A 131 16.45 2.63 -4.43
CA SER A 131 16.46 2.64 -5.89
C SER A 131 16.18 4.07 -6.37
N HIS A 132 17.07 4.64 -7.18
CA HIS A 132 16.91 5.99 -7.73
C HIS A 132 16.47 5.90 -9.18
N HIS A 133 15.46 6.68 -9.51
CA HIS A 133 15.04 6.90 -10.89
C HIS A 133 15.61 8.25 -11.34
N LEU A 134 16.58 8.22 -12.25
CA LEU A 134 17.27 9.41 -12.74
C LEU A 134 16.65 9.91 -14.06
N TRP A 135 16.34 11.20 -14.09
CA TRP A 135 16.02 11.95 -15.30
C TRP A 135 17.06 13.04 -15.49
N VAL A 136 17.57 13.18 -16.71
CA VAL A 136 18.56 14.18 -17.06
C VAL A 136 18.02 15.04 -18.20
N TYR A 137 17.99 16.35 -17.98
CA TYR A 137 17.65 17.31 -19.00
C TYR A 137 18.83 18.25 -19.21
N VAL A 138 19.39 18.23 -20.41
CA VAL A 138 20.40 19.18 -20.85
C VAL A 138 19.74 20.18 -21.78
N PHE A 139 19.85 21.45 -21.47
CA PHE A 139 19.35 22.53 -22.32
C PHE A 139 20.53 23.28 -22.91
N LEU A 140 20.57 23.41 -24.23
CA LEU A 140 21.68 24.07 -24.92
C LEU A 140 21.19 24.82 -26.15
N ASN A 141 21.90 25.87 -26.54
CA ASN A 141 21.75 26.53 -27.82
C ASN A 141 22.66 25.86 -28.85
N LYS A 142 22.07 24.99 -29.67
CA LYS A 142 22.83 24.12 -30.58
C LYS A 142 23.70 24.91 -31.55
N LYS A 143 23.16 26.01 -32.08
CA LYS A 143 23.90 26.86 -33.01
C LYS A 143 25.05 27.59 -32.32
N GLY A 144 24.79 28.17 -31.14
CA GLY A 144 25.80 28.85 -30.35
C GLY A 144 26.96 27.92 -29.97
N LEU A 145 26.64 26.68 -29.60
CA LEU A 145 27.63 25.64 -29.30
C LEU A 145 28.41 25.22 -30.56
N SER A 146 27.73 24.96 -31.68
CA SER A 146 28.37 24.61 -32.96
C SER A 146 29.35 25.69 -33.45
N ASP A 147 28.96 26.96 -33.37
CA ASP A 147 29.81 28.10 -33.75
C ASP A 147 31.00 28.24 -32.79
N THR A 148 30.82 27.95 -31.51
CA THR A 148 31.89 27.96 -30.51
C THR A 148 32.89 26.83 -30.74
N LEU A 149 32.44 25.61 -31.02
CA LEU A 149 33.31 24.49 -31.40
C LEU A 149 34.12 24.81 -32.67
N GLY A 150 33.50 25.50 -33.64
CA GLY A 150 34.18 25.98 -34.84
C GLY A 150 35.30 26.99 -34.57
N ARG A 151 35.10 27.93 -33.63
CA ARG A 151 36.10 28.93 -33.26
C ARG A 151 37.33 28.36 -32.55
N VAL A 152 37.17 27.24 -31.84
CA VAL A 152 38.26 26.56 -31.10
C VAL A 152 38.91 25.45 -31.96
N SER A 153 38.73 25.49 -33.28
CA SER A 153 39.25 24.50 -34.24
C SER A 153 38.84 23.04 -33.96
N LYS A 154 37.73 22.82 -33.24
CA LYS A 154 37.18 21.48 -32.96
C LYS A 154 36.21 21.06 -34.07
N PHE A 155 36.74 20.98 -35.29
CA PHE A 155 35.95 20.80 -36.51
C PHE A 155 35.16 19.48 -36.52
N THR A 156 35.79 18.37 -36.11
CA THR A 156 35.11 17.06 -36.03
C THR A 156 33.96 17.08 -35.03
N ALA A 157 34.17 17.64 -33.83
CA ALA A 157 33.12 17.79 -32.83
C ALA A 157 31.95 18.63 -33.35
N ARG A 158 32.25 19.73 -34.06
CA ARG A 158 31.21 20.56 -34.69
C ARG A 158 30.35 19.77 -35.67
N GLN A 159 30.96 18.95 -36.52
CA GLN A 159 30.25 18.14 -37.52
C GLN A 159 29.44 17.01 -36.88
N ARG A 160 29.92 16.47 -35.76
CA ARG A 160 29.35 15.31 -35.07
C ARG A 160 28.37 15.65 -33.95
N LEU A 161 28.17 16.93 -33.66
CA LEU A 161 27.30 17.39 -32.58
C LEU A 161 25.87 16.85 -32.70
N ASP A 162 25.33 16.74 -33.90
CA ASP A 162 23.97 16.22 -34.14
C ASP A 162 23.89 14.73 -33.81
N ASP A 163 24.86 13.95 -34.30
CA ASP A 163 24.98 12.53 -34.00
C ASP A 163 25.14 12.31 -32.49
N PHE A 164 25.92 13.16 -31.83
CA PHE A 164 26.13 13.14 -30.37
C PHE A 164 24.82 13.38 -29.60
N ILE A 165 24.06 14.43 -29.93
CA ILE A 165 22.76 14.72 -29.31
C ILE A 165 21.81 13.52 -29.46
N ILE A 166 21.77 12.92 -30.65
CA ILE A 166 20.96 11.71 -30.93
C ILE A 166 21.43 10.53 -30.07
N GLY A 167 22.74 10.32 -29.97
CA GLY A 167 23.34 9.28 -29.14
C GLY A 167 22.98 9.42 -27.68
N PHE A 168 23.11 10.63 -27.12
CA PHE A 168 22.77 10.94 -25.75
C PHE A 168 21.28 10.67 -25.45
N ASN A 169 20.38 11.15 -26.30
CA ASN A 169 18.93 10.95 -26.14
C ASN A 169 18.50 9.49 -26.27
N HIS A 170 19.25 8.68 -27.02
CA HIS A 170 18.97 7.25 -27.17
C HIS A 170 19.61 6.38 -26.09
N ALA A 171 20.50 6.92 -25.27
CA ALA A 171 21.13 6.16 -24.19
C ALA A 171 20.13 5.74 -23.11
N SER A 172 19.09 6.54 -22.88
CA SER A 172 18.02 6.25 -21.94
C SER A 172 16.77 7.06 -22.27
N GLU A 173 15.59 6.46 -22.09
CA GLU A 173 14.29 7.14 -22.26
C GLU A 173 14.11 8.38 -21.33
N ARG A 174 14.95 8.49 -20.29
CA ARG A 174 14.88 9.55 -19.27
C ARG A 174 15.91 10.66 -19.49
N PHE A 175 16.69 10.57 -20.56
CA PHE A 175 17.77 11.48 -20.87
C PHE A 175 17.37 12.30 -22.10
N VAL A 176 17.38 13.62 -21.94
CA VAL A 176 16.94 14.54 -22.99
C VAL A 176 17.91 15.70 -23.08
N MET A 177 18.46 15.88 -24.26
CA MET A 177 19.24 17.02 -24.69
C MET A 177 18.39 17.82 -25.68
N ALA A 178 18.00 19.03 -25.27
CA ALA A 178 17.03 19.86 -25.96
C ALA A 178 17.67 21.17 -26.44
N ASP A 179 17.49 21.47 -27.72
CA ASP A 179 17.85 22.76 -28.29
C ASP A 179 16.85 23.83 -27.86
N VAL A 180 17.34 24.87 -27.18
CA VAL A 180 16.52 26.00 -26.72
C VAL A 180 16.46 27.14 -27.73
N GLY A 181 17.23 27.03 -28.82
CA GLY A 181 17.26 28.01 -29.88
C GLY A 181 17.97 29.32 -29.50
N TYR A 182 17.63 30.39 -30.22
CA TYR A 182 18.44 31.61 -30.32
C TYR A 182 18.33 32.59 -29.15
N ALA A 183 17.55 32.28 -28.12
CA ALA A 183 17.38 33.18 -26.99
C ALA A 183 18.62 33.14 -26.08
N LYS A 184 19.19 34.31 -25.77
CA LYS A 184 20.39 34.48 -24.94
C LYS A 184 20.27 33.90 -23.52
N GLU A 185 19.04 33.64 -23.05
CA GLU A 185 18.73 33.00 -21.76
C GLU A 185 17.80 31.78 -21.94
N GLY A 186 17.82 31.13 -23.11
CA GLY A 186 16.91 30.04 -23.45
C GLY A 186 17.04 28.83 -22.51
N ALA A 187 18.27 28.42 -22.21
CA ALA A 187 18.57 27.29 -21.33
C ALA A 187 18.10 27.58 -19.90
N ASP A 188 18.52 28.73 -19.37
CA ASP A 188 18.11 29.25 -18.07
C ASP A 188 16.59 29.34 -17.89
N ALA A 189 15.88 29.87 -18.89
CA ALA A 189 14.43 29.96 -18.84
C ALA A 189 13.75 28.57 -18.80
N LYS A 190 14.28 27.58 -19.55
CA LYS A 190 13.78 26.20 -19.54
C LYS A 190 14.09 25.49 -18.23
N ILE A 191 15.27 25.69 -17.66
CA ILE A 191 15.65 25.15 -16.35
C ILE A 191 14.68 25.69 -15.28
N ARG A 192 14.49 27.02 -15.21
CA ARG A 192 13.57 27.66 -14.25
C ARG A 192 12.13 27.16 -14.40
N GLY A 193 11.63 27.10 -15.63
CA GLY A 193 10.26 26.61 -15.91
C GLY A 193 10.08 25.14 -15.54
N THR A 194 11.07 24.30 -15.85
CA THR A 194 11.04 22.86 -15.56
C THR A 194 11.11 22.61 -14.06
N LEU A 195 11.99 23.30 -13.32
CA LEU A 195 12.04 23.28 -11.86
C LEU A 195 10.69 23.62 -11.23
N LEU A 196 10.07 24.73 -11.68
CA LEU A 196 8.79 25.18 -11.14
C LEU A 196 7.67 24.14 -11.38
N CYS A 197 7.66 23.49 -12.54
CA CYS A 197 6.71 22.42 -12.85
C CYS A 197 6.95 21.18 -11.98
N LEU A 198 8.20 20.75 -11.84
CA LEU A 198 8.56 19.54 -11.10
C LEU A 198 8.30 19.65 -9.59
N VAL A 199 8.45 20.85 -9.02
CA VAL A 199 8.17 21.13 -7.60
C VAL A 199 6.66 21.17 -7.33
N ARG A 200 5.85 21.65 -8.29
CA ARG A 200 4.38 21.70 -8.16
C ARG A 200 3.66 20.36 -8.31
N GLN A 201 4.36 19.33 -8.77
CA GLN A 201 3.82 17.98 -8.95
C GLN A 201 4.10 17.02 -7.77
N LYS A 202 4.66 17.52 -6.67
CA LYS A 202 4.69 16.82 -5.38
C LYS A 202 3.52 17.26 -4.53
#